data_AF-A0A7Y3GE72-F1
#
_entry.id   AF-A0A7Y3GE72-F1
#
_cell.length_a   1.000
_cell.length_b   1.000
_cell.length_c   1.000
_cell.angle_alpha   90.00
_cell.angle_beta   90.00
_cell.angle_gamma   90.00
#
_symmetry.space_group_name_H-M   'P 1'
#
loop_
_entity.id
_entity.type
_entity.pdbx_description
1 polymer ?
#
loop_
_entity_poly.entity_id
_entity_poly.type
_entity_poly.pdbx_seq_one_letter_code
_entity_poly.pdbx_strand_id
1 'polypeptide(L)'
;PANRLGMVRLLVGVYAVVFVAVRSLHWLDVARLPERRFDPVGILAPLSDPLAVPVVALASGLTLLFAGAFAAGWRFRITGPVFAALLLMMTTYGNSWGQVLHTENLLVLHVIILAFSPADTAYAIGRAPHPGHGHDFGWALRLMTIVVVIAYVIAGLAKLRNGGFDWLTGDVLRNQVAHDNLRKILLGDVHSPIGAWLVQFGWLFPPMAIASVLVELGAPIVLLGGRAKQVWVIAAWGFHLGVLALMAILFPYQLFGVAFVSMLPVERLPDLRARWRERAR
;
A
#
# COMPACT_ATOMS: atom_id res chain seq x y z
N PRO A 1 -6.10 13.97 17.85
CA PRO A 1 -4.89 13.28 17.33
C PRO A 1 -4.80 11.80 17.71
N ALA A 2 -4.93 11.47 19.00
CA ALA A 2 -4.91 10.09 19.50
C ALA A 2 -6.00 9.19 18.86
N ASN A 3 -7.26 9.66 18.80
CA ASN A 3 -8.35 8.92 18.13
C ASN A 3 -8.06 8.67 16.65
N ARG A 4 -7.49 9.65 15.94
CA ARG A 4 -7.09 9.48 14.54
C ARG A 4 -6.01 8.43 14.41
N LEU A 5 -4.97 8.48 15.24
CA LEU A 5 -3.87 7.51 15.20
C LEU A 5 -4.36 6.08 15.50
N GLY A 6 -5.21 5.91 16.52
CA GLY A 6 -5.81 4.61 16.85
C GLY A 6 -6.72 4.07 15.73
N MET A 7 -7.50 4.95 15.08
CA MET A 7 -8.31 4.56 13.92
C MET A 7 -7.45 4.22 12.70
N VAL A 8 -6.38 4.98 12.44
CA VAL A 8 -5.41 4.67 11.39
C VAL A 8 -4.79 3.29 11.63
N ARG A 9 -4.34 2.98 12.85
CA ARG A 9 -3.85 1.64 13.21
C ARG A 9 -4.90 0.56 12.95
N LEU A 10 -6.15 0.79 13.34
CA LEU A 10 -7.23 -0.16 13.09
C LEU A 10 -7.44 -0.41 11.59
N LEU A 11 -7.53 0.65 10.77
CA LEU A 11 -7.75 0.53 9.33
C LEU A 11 -6.58 -0.15 8.61
N VAL A 12 -5.34 0.27 8.92
CA VAL A 12 -4.12 -0.36 8.39
C VAL A 12 -4.03 -1.81 8.85
N GLY A 13 -4.33 -2.10 10.11
CA GLY A 13 -4.28 -3.43 10.69
C GLY A 13 -5.32 -4.37 10.08
N VAL A 14 -6.57 -3.93 9.92
CA VAL A 14 -7.62 -4.73 9.26
C VAL A 14 -7.25 -5.03 7.81
N TYR A 15 -6.74 -4.04 7.07
CA TYR A 15 -6.20 -4.29 5.73
C TYR A 15 -5.08 -5.32 5.78
N ALA A 16 -4.15 -5.19 6.73
CA ALA A 16 -3.01 -6.09 6.85
C ALA A 16 -3.42 -7.53 7.18
N VAL A 17 -4.45 -7.73 8.01
CA VAL A 17 -5.03 -9.06 8.27
C VAL A 17 -5.53 -9.70 6.98
N VAL A 18 -6.33 -8.98 6.20
CA VAL A 18 -6.87 -9.49 4.92
C VAL A 18 -5.73 -9.73 3.93
N PHE A 19 -4.80 -8.80 3.81
CA PHE A 19 -3.62 -8.92 2.95
C PHE A 19 -2.82 -10.16 3.30
N VAL A 20 -2.43 -10.35 4.57
CA VAL A 20 -1.65 -11.51 5.01
C VAL A 20 -2.41 -12.82 4.79
N ALA A 21 -3.72 -12.85 5.08
CA ALA A 21 -4.53 -14.04 4.87
C ALA A 21 -4.54 -14.50 3.40
N VAL A 22 -4.71 -13.55 2.46
CA VAL A 22 -4.66 -13.84 1.02
C VAL A 22 -3.22 -14.16 0.58
N ARG A 23 -2.24 -13.39 1.04
CA ARG A 23 -0.83 -13.49 0.59
C ARG A 23 -0.12 -14.74 1.11
N SER A 24 -0.58 -15.32 2.22
CA SER A 24 -0.01 -16.55 2.78
C SER A 24 -0.02 -17.73 1.80
N LEU A 25 -1.04 -17.82 0.93
CA LEU A 25 -1.09 -18.85 -0.12
C LEU A 25 0.11 -18.71 -1.07
N HIS A 26 0.35 -17.49 -1.53
CA HIS A 26 1.49 -17.21 -2.41
C HIS A 26 2.83 -17.50 -1.74
N TRP A 27 3.02 -17.14 -0.46
CA TRP A 27 4.27 -17.42 0.25
C TRP A 27 4.54 -18.92 0.39
N LEU A 28 3.50 -19.73 0.59
CA LEU A 28 3.60 -21.18 0.62
C LEU A 28 3.90 -21.78 -0.77
N ASP A 29 3.32 -21.21 -1.83
CA ASP A 29 3.59 -21.65 -3.20
C ASP A 29 5.03 -21.38 -3.61
N VAL A 30 5.54 -20.16 -3.34
CA VAL A 30 6.93 -19.82 -3.69
C VAL A 30 7.95 -20.60 -2.87
N ALA A 31 7.64 -20.95 -1.62
CA ALA A 31 8.51 -21.78 -0.78
C ALA A 31 8.71 -23.22 -1.30
N ARG A 32 7.87 -23.68 -2.23
CA ARG A 32 7.97 -25.00 -2.87
C ARG A 32 8.74 -24.97 -4.19
N LEU A 33 9.16 -23.79 -4.63
CA LEU A 33 9.91 -23.67 -5.87
C LEU A 33 11.32 -24.23 -5.73
N PRO A 34 11.96 -24.65 -6.84
CA PRO A 34 13.34 -25.13 -6.81
C PRO A 34 14.28 -24.06 -6.27
N GLU A 35 15.19 -24.44 -5.36
CA GLU A 35 16.14 -23.57 -4.66
C GLU A 35 16.93 -22.66 -5.61
N ARG A 36 17.29 -23.14 -6.81
CA ARG A 36 17.96 -22.36 -7.86
C ARG A 36 17.22 -21.09 -8.33
N ARG A 37 15.96 -20.90 -7.94
CA ARG A 37 15.15 -19.70 -8.25
C ARG A 37 15.10 -18.71 -7.09
N PHE A 38 15.66 -19.05 -5.94
CA PHE A 38 15.75 -18.16 -4.80
C PHE A 38 16.90 -17.18 -5.02
N ASP A 39 16.57 -15.89 -5.05
CA ASP A 39 17.51 -14.78 -5.16
C ASP A 39 17.23 -13.80 -4.01
N PRO A 40 17.86 -13.98 -2.84
CA PRO A 40 17.48 -13.27 -1.63
C PRO A 40 17.78 -11.77 -1.71
N VAL A 41 16.77 -10.97 -1.37
CA VAL A 41 16.87 -9.50 -1.35
C VAL A 41 16.70 -8.93 0.05
N GLY A 42 17.05 -7.65 0.22
CA GLY A 42 16.78 -6.90 1.45
C GLY A 42 17.36 -7.55 2.70
N ILE A 43 16.54 -7.74 3.74
CA ILE A 43 16.99 -8.32 5.02
C ILE A 43 17.33 -9.81 4.92
N LEU A 44 16.96 -10.47 3.82
CA LEU A 44 17.26 -11.88 3.57
C LEU A 44 18.49 -12.08 2.69
N ALA A 45 19.08 -11.01 2.13
CA ALA A 45 20.28 -11.07 1.29
C ALA A 45 21.46 -11.89 1.87
N PRO A 46 21.65 -12.00 3.20
CA PRO A 46 22.68 -12.87 3.76
C PRO A 46 22.39 -14.39 3.68
N LEU A 47 21.18 -14.81 3.31
CA LEU A 47 20.85 -16.22 3.17
C LEU A 47 21.41 -16.79 1.85
N SER A 48 21.89 -18.03 1.89
CA SER A 48 22.27 -18.77 0.68
C SER A 48 21.15 -19.66 0.16
N ASP A 49 20.30 -20.14 1.08
CA ASP A 49 19.25 -21.11 0.81
C ASP A 49 17.88 -20.58 1.25
N PRO A 50 16.79 -20.96 0.57
CA PRO A 50 15.46 -20.57 0.99
C PRO A 50 15.08 -21.22 2.33
N LEU A 51 14.22 -20.53 3.08
CA LEU A 51 13.61 -21.09 4.28
C LEU A 51 12.77 -22.33 3.94
N ALA A 52 12.89 -23.38 4.74
CA ALA A 52 12.10 -24.59 4.58
C ALA A 52 10.59 -24.31 4.68
N VAL A 53 9.77 -25.04 3.91
CA VAL A 53 8.31 -24.85 3.84
C VAL A 53 7.63 -24.80 5.21
N PRO A 54 7.96 -25.67 6.20
CA PRO A 54 7.35 -25.59 7.53
C PRO A 54 7.67 -24.29 8.28
N VAL A 55 8.87 -23.72 8.06
CA VAL A 55 9.28 -22.43 8.64
C VAL A 55 8.48 -21.30 8.01
N VAL A 56 8.31 -21.30 6.69
CA VAL A 56 7.49 -20.31 5.99
C VAL A 56 6.02 -20.41 6.41
N ALA A 57 5.49 -21.62 6.58
CA ALA A 57 4.13 -21.85 7.06
C ALA A 57 3.93 -21.30 8.49
N LEU A 58 4.85 -21.61 9.40
CA LEU A 58 4.83 -21.08 10.77
C LEU A 58 4.93 -19.55 10.77
N ALA A 59 5.89 -18.99 10.03
CA ALA A 59 6.07 -17.54 9.93
C ALA A 59 4.83 -16.85 9.34
N SER A 60 4.18 -17.43 8.34
CA SER A 60 2.91 -16.92 7.78
C SER A 60 1.80 -16.93 8.81
N GLY A 61 1.62 -18.04 9.53
CA GLY A 61 0.61 -18.17 10.59
C GLY A 61 0.83 -17.18 11.74
N LEU A 62 2.08 -17.02 12.18
CA LEU A 62 2.46 -16.02 13.17
C LEU A 62 2.21 -14.59 12.65
N THR A 63 2.56 -14.30 11.39
CA THR A 63 2.30 -12.99 10.79
C THR A 63 0.81 -12.66 10.80
N LEU A 64 -0.05 -13.63 10.49
CA LEU A 64 -1.51 -13.46 10.51
C LEU A 64 -2.04 -13.23 11.94
N LEU A 65 -1.58 -14.03 12.89
CA LEU A 65 -1.95 -13.88 14.30
C LEU A 65 -1.57 -12.50 14.83
N PHE A 66 -0.33 -12.06 14.56
CA PHE A 66 0.17 -10.76 15.00
C PHE A 66 -0.46 -9.60 14.23
N ALA A 67 -0.90 -9.78 12.96
CA ALA A 67 -1.72 -8.80 12.25
C ALA A 67 -3.05 -8.56 12.98
N GLY A 68 -3.70 -9.63 13.44
CA GLY A 68 -4.93 -9.55 14.23
C GLY A 68 -4.71 -8.83 15.56
N ALA A 69 -3.65 -9.17 16.29
CA ALA A 69 -3.28 -8.51 17.53
C ALA A 69 -2.93 -7.02 17.34
N PHE A 70 -2.22 -6.69 16.24
CA PHE A 70 -1.93 -5.31 15.82
C PHE A 70 -3.20 -4.52 15.55
N ALA A 71 -4.14 -5.10 14.79
CA ALA A 71 -5.44 -4.51 14.47
C ALA A 71 -6.34 -4.35 15.70
N ALA A 72 -6.19 -5.23 16.69
CA ALA A 72 -6.87 -5.13 17.97
C ALA A 72 -6.20 -4.15 18.96
N GLY A 73 -4.94 -3.76 18.72
CA GLY A 73 -4.15 -2.96 19.67
C GLY A 73 -3.82 -3.73 20.95
N TRP A 74 -3.84 -5.07 20.92
CA TRP A 74 -3.62 -5.90 22.09
C TRP A 74 -2.12 -6.01 22.41
N ARG A 75 -1.72 -5.66 23.63
CA ARG A 75 -0.30 -5.64 24.07
C ARG A 75 0.61 -4.96 23.03
N PHE A 76 0.16 -3.82 22.52
CA PHE A 76 0.68 -3.22 21.29
C PHE A 76 2.18 -2.90 21.32
N ARG A 77 2.73 -2.57 22.49
CA ARG A 77 4.18 -2.36 22.66
C ARG A 77 5.05 -3.57 22.27
N ILE A 78 4.46 -4.76 22.26
CA ILE A 78 5.10 -6.02 21.84
C ILE A 78 4.56 -6.43 20.46
N THR A 79 3.24 -6.49 20.32
CA THR A 79 2.62 -7.02 19.09
C THR A 79 2.86 -6.13 17.88
N GLY A 80 2.96 -4.82 18.07
CA GLY A 80 3.34 -3.85 17.05
C GLY A 80 4.68 -4.19 16.39
N PRO A 81 5.79 -4.10 17.13
CA PRO A 81 7.12 -4.38 16.58
C PRO A 81 7.28 -5.80 16.04
N VAL A 82 6.71 -6.81 16.73
CA VAL A 82 6.78 -8.21 16.25
C VAL A 82 6.03 -8.37 14.93
N PHE A 83 4.83 -7.80 14.80
CA PHE A 83 4.10 -7.83 13.53
C PHE A 83 4.88 -7.13 12.42
N ALA A 84 5.46 -5.96 12.69
CA ALA A 84 6.24 -5.21 11.71
C ALA A 84 7.44 -6.02 11.20
N ALA A 85 8.18 -6.69 12.09
CA ALA A 85 9.32 -7.53 11.72
C ALA A 85 8.89 -8.75 10.90
N LEU A 86 7.84 -9.45 11.32
CA LEU A 86 7.29 -10.59 10.60
C LEU A 86 6.76 -10.20 9.21
N LEU A 87 6.02 -9.10 9.10
CA LEU A 87 5.50 -8.60 7.84
C LEU A 87 6.64 -8.21 6.88
N LEU A 88 7.67 -7.50 7.38
CA LEU A 88 8.86 -7.17 6.60
C LEU A 88 9.57 -8.44 6.10
N MET A 89 9.76 -9.44 6.97
CA MET A 89 10.38 -10.70 6.62
C MET A 89 9.59 -11.45 5.54
N MET A 90 8.28 -11.60 5.71
CA MET A 90 7.45 -12.37 4.77
C MET A 90 7.31 -11.68 3.41
N THR A 91 7.15 -10.35 3.39
CA THR A 91 7.12 -9.58 2.13
C THR A 91 8.49 -9.58 1.44
N THR A 92 9.59 -9.53 2.19
CA THR A 92 10.95 -9.70 1.64
C THR A 92 11.12 -11.10 1.06
N TYR A 93 10.70 -12.14 1.77
CA TYR A 93 10.76 -13.53 1.30
C TYR A 93 10.01 -13.72 -0.01
N GLY A 94 8.78 -13.19 -0.12
CA GLY A 94 8.03 -13.24 -1.38
C GLY A 94 8.72 -12.54 -2.55
N ASN A 95 9.43 -11.44 -2.29
CA ASN A 95 10.20 -10.71 -3.31
C ASN A 95 11.50 -11.40 -3.74
N SER A 96 11.96 -12.42 -3.01
CA SER A 96 13.17 -13.20 -3.33
C SER A 96 12.96 -14.30 -4.38
N TRP A 97 11.78 -14.39 -5.02
CA TRP A 97 11.43 -15.48 -5.95
C TRP A 97 11.08 -15.00 -7.37
N GLY A 98 11.46 -13.78 -7.73
CA GLY A 98 11.20 -13.24 -9.06
C GLY A 98 11.30 -11.72 -9.12
N GLN A 99 10.32 -11.10 -9.79
CA GLN A 99 10.30 -9.64 -9.91
C GLN A 99 10.06 -9.00 -8.54
N VAL A 100 10.97 -8.12 -8.13
CA VAL A 100 10.79 -7.30 -6.93
C VAL A 100 9.66 -6.29 -7.18
N LEU A 101 8.56 -6.46 -6.45
CA LEU A 101 7.39 -5.60 -6.52
C LEU A 101 7.37 -4.64 -5.33
N HIS A 102 7.06 -3.37 -5.60
CA HIS A 102 6.99 -2.32 -4.58
C HIS A 102 5.57 -2.12 -4.01
N THR A 103 4.59 -2.92 -4.45
CA THR A 103 3.17 -2.80 -4.07
C THR A 103 2.95 -2.88 -2.56
N GLU A 104 3.79 -3.63 -1.85
CA GLU A 104 3.64 -3.96 -0.44
C GLU A 104 4.44 -3.00 0.47
N ASN A 105 5.45 -2.31 -0.08
CA ASN A 105 6.40 -1.51 0.69
C ASN A 105 5.72 -0.41 1.51
N LEU A 106 4.70 0.24 0.95
CA LEU A 106 3.99 1.30 1.65
C LEU A 106 3.21 0.79 2.86
N LEU A 107 2.59 -0.41 2.75
CA LEU A 107 1.95 -1.07 3.89
C LEU A 107 2.98 -1.36 4.98
N VAL A 108 4.12 -1.97 4.61
CA VAL A 108 5.18 -2.34 5.56
C VAL A 108 5.70 -1.11 6.31
N LEU A 109 6.00 -0.02 5.60
CA LEU A 109 6.46 1.23 6.21
C LEU A 109 5.40 1.85 7.14
N HIS A 110 4.13 1.83 6.75
CA HIS A 110 3.03 2.28 7.61
C HIS A 110 2.92 1.44 8.89
N VAL A 111 3.02 0.11 8.78
CA VAL A 111 3.00 -0.80 9.94
C VAL A 111 4.19 -0.54 10.86
N ILE A 112 5.40 -0.35 10.33
CA ILE A 112 6.60 -0.01 11.11
C ILE A 112 6.38 1.30 11.87
N ILE A 113 5.96 2.37 11.20
CA ILE A 113 5.73 3.68 11.85
C ILE A 113 4.71 3.55 12.98
N LEU A 114 3.61 2.83 12.72
CA LEU A 114 2.57 2.63 13.72
C LEU A 114 3.04 1.78 14.90
N ALA A 115 3.81 0.72 14.65
CA ALA A 115 4.36 -0.18 15.67
C ALA A 115 5.23 0.54 16.71
N PHE A 116 5.89 1.62 16.32
CA PHE A 116 6.73 2.46 17.19
C PHE A 116 6.03 3.75 17.63
N SER A 117 4.72 3.84 17.47
CA SER A 117 3.91 4.99 17.87
C SER A 117 2.91 4.61 18.99
N PRO A 118 2.36 5.58 19.74
CA PRO A 118 1.36 5.32 20.79
C PRO A 118 -0.05 5.04 20.21
N ALA A 119 -0.14 4.19 19.17
CA ALA A 119 -1.35 3.92 18.41
C ALA A 119 -2.37 3.01 19.11
N ASP A 120 -2.05 2.49 20.28
CA ASP A 120 -2.93 1.73 21.17
C ASP A 120 -3.71 2.60 22.17
N THR A 121 -3.46 3.91 22.19
CA THR A 121 -4.10 4.84 23.13
C THR A 121 -5.61 4.98 22.91
N ALA A 122 -6.11 4.66 21.70
CA ALA A 122 -7.53 4.65 21.35
C ALA A 122 -7.86 3.47 20.43
N TYR A 123 -9.11 3.00 20.50
CA TYR A 123 -9.65 1.87 19.70
C TYR A 123 -8.87 0.55 19.85
N ALA A 124 -8.08 0.40 20.92
CA ALA A 124 -7.48 -0.87 21.31
C ALA A 124 -8.42 -1.65 22.25
N ILE A 125 -8.24 -2.96 22.36
CA ILE A 125 -8.99 -3.78 23.34
C ILE A 125 -8.85 -3.17 24.74
N GLY A 126 -10.00 -2.91 25.39
CA GLY A 126 -10.06 -2.30 26.72
C GLY A 126 -9.78 -0.79 26.76
N ARG A 127 -9.69 -0.12 25.61
CA ARG A 127 -9.47 1.34 25.51
C ARG A 127 -10.62 2.02 24.79
N ALA A 128 -11.30 2.91 25.49
CA ALA A 128 -12.28 3.83 24.90
C ALA A 128 -11.59 4.89 24.01
N PRO A 129 -12.34 5.60 23.15
CA PRO A 129 -11.84 6.80 22.49
C PRO A 129 -11.21 7.77 23.50
N HIS A 130 -10.05 8.30 23.18
CA HIS A 130 -9.26 9.14 24.07
C HIS A 130 -9.74 10.60 24.00
N PRO A 131 -10.05 11.24 25.15
CA PRO A 131 -10.55 12.62 25.17
C PRO A 131 -9.44 13.68 24.97
N GLY A 132 -8.17 13.30 25.13
CA GLY A 132 -7.03 14.23 25.15
C GLY A 132 -6.51 14.69 23.78
N HIS A 133 -6.05 15.94 23.75
CA HIS A 133 -5.33 16.56 22.64
C HIS A 133 -3.85 16.69 23.02
N GLY A 134 -3.02 15.71 22.66
CA GLY A 134 -1.58 15.75 22.86
C GLY A 134 -0.81 15.93 21.55
N HIS A 135 0.33 16.62 21.61
CA HIS A 135 1.26 16.78 20.48
C HIS A 135 1.95 15.45 20.10
N ASP A 136 2.03 14.51 21.05
CA ASP A 136 2.76 13.25 20.97
C ASP A 136 2.19 12.24 19.94
N PHE A 137 0.99 12.48 19.41
CA PHE A 137 0.32 11.58 18.47
C PHE A 137 0.44 12.03 17.01
N GLY A 138 0.80 13.28 16.77
CA GLY A 138 0.78 13.87 15.43
C GLY A 138 1.95 13.46 14.54
N TRP A 139 3.11 13.15 15.13
CA TRP A 139 4.34 12.86 14.39
C TRP A 139 4.20 11.62 13.52
N ALA A 140 3.55 10.56 14.01
CA ALA A 140 3.41 9.29 13.29
C ALA A 140 2.56 9.49 12.02
N LEU A 141 1.46 10.23 12.14
CA LEU A 141 0.60 10.58 11.01
C LEU A 141 1.33 11.45 9.98
N ARG A 142 2.14 12.40 10.44
CA ARG A 142 2.99 13.24 9.57
C ARG A 142 4.05 12.40 8.86
N LEU A 143 4.72 11.49 9.57
CA LEU A 143 5.74 10.62 8.99
C LEU A 143 5.14 9.66 7.96
N MET A 144 3.99 9.04 8.24
CA MET A 144 3.26 8.23 7.25
C MET A 144 2.90 9.07 6.01
N THR A 145 2.41 10.29 6.21
CA THR A 145 2.12 11.22 5.10
C THR A 145 3.37 11.51 4.27
N ILE A 146 4.50 11.79 4.91
CA ILE A 146 5.78 12.04 4.24
C ILE A 146 6.25 10.81 3.46
N VAL A 147 6.13 9.60 4.01
CA VAL A 147 6.47 8.35 3.31
C VAL A 147 5.63 8.18 2.05
N VAL A 148 4.33 8.45 2.10
CA VAL A 148 3.48 8.44 0.89
C VAL A 148 4.00 9.47 -0.12
N VAL A 149 4.25 10.71 0.32
CA VAL A 149 4.77 11.77 -0.57
C VAL A 149 6.08 11.34 -1.25
N ILE A 150 7.03 10.80 -0.48
CA ILE A 150 8.32 10.32 -1.00
C ILE A 150 8.10 9.20 -2.01
N ALA A 151 7.24 8.22 -1.70
CA ALA A 151 6.96 7.11 -2.61
C ALA A 151 6.43 7.59 -3.97
N TYR A 152 5.50 8.55 -3.98
CA TYR A 152 4.97 9.13 -5.22
C TYR A 152 6.02 9.97 -5.96
N VAL A 153 6.80 10.79 -5.26
CA VAL A 153 7.88 11.57 -5.88
C VAL A 153 8.91 10.66 -6.53
N ILE A 154 9.34 9.59 -5.84
CA ILE A 154 10.27 8.61 -6.40
C ILE A 154 9.66 7.94 -7.65
N ALA A 155 8.36 7.61 -7.63
CA ALA A 155 7.69 7.04 -8.80
C ALA A 155 7.69 8.00 -10.00
N GLY A 156 7.42 9.29 -9.77
CA GLY A 156 7.46 10.32 -10.82
C GLY A 156 8.87 10.54 -11.37
N LEU A 157 9.87 10.59 -10.49
CA LEU A 157 11.28 10.70 -10.89
C LEU A 157 11.74 9.47 -11.67
N ALA A 158 11.30 8.27 -11.28
CA ALA A 158 11.61 7.04 -12.01
C ALA A 158 11.00 7.05 -13.42
N LYS A 159 9.79 7.58 -13.61
CA LYS A 159 9.18 7.75 -14.94
C LYS A 159 10.02 8.66 -15.84
N LEU A 160 10.41 9.82 -15.33
CA LEU A 160 11.22 10.77 -16.10
C LEU A 160 12.63 10.24 -16.36
N ARG A 161 13.23 9.53 -15.40
CA ARG A 161 14.56 8.93 -15.54
C ARG A 161 14.57 7.81 -16.58
N ASN A 162 13.55 6.95 -16.58
CA ASN A 162 13.53 5.76 -17.43
C ASN A 162 12.88 6.02 -18.81
N GLY A 163 11.89 6.92 -18.87
CA GLY A 163 11.17 7.26 -20.10
C GLY A 163 11.59 8.58 -20.75
N GLY A 164 12.41 9.41 -20.09
CA GLY A 164 12.81 10.71 -20.61
C GLY A 164 11.63 11.66 -20.82
N PHE A 165 11.81 12.64 -21.71
CA PHE A 165 10.73 13.55 -22.14
C PHE A 165 9.64 12.83 -22.95
N ASP A 166 9.96 11.69 -23.57
CA ASP A 166 9.00 10.86 -24.34
C ASP A 166 7.92 10.25 -23.44
N TRP A 167 8.13 10.22 -22.12
CA TRP A 167 7.03 9.94 -21.21
C TRP A 167 5.90 10.96 -21.37
N LEU A 168 6.24 12.24 -21.49
CA LEU A 168 5.25 13.33 -21.58
C LEU A 168 4.56 13.39 -22.94
N THR A 169 5.17 12.88 -24.02
CA THR A 169 4.50 12.72 -25.32
C THR A 169 3.46 11.59 -25.29
N GLY A 170 3.51 10.72 -24.29
CA GLY A 170 2.57 9.63 -24.09
C GLY A 170 2.94 8.33 -24.81
N ASP A 171 3.97 8.33 -25.65
CA ASP A 171 4.39 7.13 -26.40
C ASP A 171 4.88 6.02 -25.48
N VAL A 172 5.67 6.38 -24.46
CA VAL A 172 6.17 5.42 -23.48
C VAL A 172 5.01 4.81 -22.68
N LEU A 173 4.06 5.64 -22.23
CA LEU A 173 2.87 5.15 -21.51
C LEU A 173 2.02 4.24 -22.40
N ARG A 174 1.79 4.62 -23.66
CA ARG A 174 1.02 3.83 -24.63
C ARG A 174 1.67 2.49 -24.89
N ASN A 175 2.98 2.47 -25.14
CA ASN A 175 3.74 1.25 -25.35
C ASN A 175 3.73 0.36 -24.11
N GLN A 176 3.82 0.95 -22.91
CA GLN A 176 3.75 0.19 -21.67
C GLN A 176 2.38 -0.46 -21.44
N VAL A 177 1.29 0.26 -21.70
CA VAL A 177 -0.08 -0.29 -21.66
C VAL A 177 -0.26 -1.39 -22.70
N ALA A 178 0.23 -1.20 -23.93
CA ALA A 178 0.15 -2.19 -25.00
C ALA A 178 0.93 -3.46 -24.65
N HIS A 179 2.19 -3.32 -24.23
CA HIS A 179 3.07 -4.42 -23.89
C HIS A 179 2.56 -5.22 -22.70
N ASP A 180 2.10 -4.56 -21.63
CA ASP A 180 1.54 -5.22 -20.46
C ASP A 180 0.32 -6.08 -20.81
N ASN A 181 -0.65 -5.51 -21.53
CA ASN A 181 -1.85 -6.25 -21.94
C ASN A 181 -1.53 -7.39 -22.91
N LEU A 182 -0.67 -7.17 -23.90
CA LEU A 182 -0.28 -8.21 -24.86
C LEU A 182 0.42 -9.38 -24.15
N ARG A 183 1.35 -9.09 -23.23
CA ARG A 183 2.03 -10.12 -22.43
C ARG A 183 1.03 -10.96 -21.63
N LYS A 184 0.05 -10.31 -20.98
CA LYS A 184 -0.99 -11.02 -20.20
C LYS A 184 -1.85 -11.92 -21.08
N ILE A 185 -2.26 -11.44 -22.26
CA ILE A 185 -3.00 -12.25 -23.24
C ILE A 185 -2.19 -13.48 -23.67
N LEU A 186 -0.91 -13.30 -24.03
CA LEU A 186 -0.05 -14.40 -24.48
C LEU A 186 0.22 -15.45 -23.39
N LEU A 187 0.22 -15.03 -22.12
CA LEU A 187 0.44 -15.92 -20.98
C LEU A 187 -0.86 -16.48 -20.37
N GLY A 188 -2.03 -16.13 -20.94
CA GLY A 188 -3.33 -16.56 -20.41
C GLY A 188 -3.72 -15.94 -19.07
N ASP A 189 -3.19 -14.75 -18.77
CA ASP A 189 -3.46 -14.00 -17.54
C ASP A 189 -4.57 -12.93 -17.75
N VAL A 190 -5.07 -12.39 -16.64
CA VAL A 190 -6.06 -11.31 -16.64
C VAL A 190 -5.46 -10.05 -17.27
N HIS A 191 -6.14 -9.52 -18.27
CA HIS A 191 -5.77 -8.29 -18.99
C HIS A 191 -6.91 -7.28 -18.99
N SER A 192 -6.62 -6.03 -19.38
CA SER A 192 -7.63 -5.00 -19.56
C SER A 192 -8.14 -4.94 -21.01
N PRO A 193 -9.42 -5.23 -21.27
CA PRO A 193 -10.01 -5.01 -22.58
C PRO A 193 -10.09 -3.51 -22.92
N ILE A 194 -10.27 -2.65 -21.90
CA ILE A 194 -10.33 -1.20 -22.07
C ILE A 194 -8.96 -0.68 -22.52
N GLY A 195 -7.88 -1.10 -21.86
CA GLY A 195 -6.51 -0.72 -22.23
C GLY A 195 -6.15 -1.20 -23.62
N ALA A 196 -6.40 -2.47 -23.93
CA ALA A 196 -6.15 -3.05 -25.24
C ALA A 196 -6.90 -2.30 -26.36
N TRP A 197 -8.16 -1.92 -26.13
CA TRP A 197 -8.94 -1.12 -27.07
C TRP A 197 -8.43 0.34 -27.16
N LEU A 198 -8.13 0.99 -26.05
CA LEU A 198 -7.72 2.40 -26.02
C LEU A 198 -6.37 2.65 -26.68
N VAL A 199 -5.48 1.67 -26.70
CA VAL A 199 -4.15 1.77 -27.34
C VAL A 199 -4.24 2.20 -28.80
N GLN A 200 -5.35 2.01 -29.53
CA GLN A 200 -5.48 2.52 -30.90
C GLN A 200 -5.59 4.05 -30.98
N PHE A 201 -6.02 4.73 -29.91
CA PHE A 201 -6.25 6.18 -29.86
C PHE A 201 -5.06 6.89 -29.21
N GLY A 202 -3.97 7.05 -29.97
CA GLY A 202 -2.72 7.65 -29.45
C GLY A 202 -2.89 9.01 -28.77
N TRP A 203 -3.82 9.84 -29.24
CA TRP A 203 -4.08 11.18 -28.72
C TRP A 203 -4.55 11.22 -27.24
N LEU A 204 -5.03 10.10 -26.70
CA LEU A 204 -5.45 10.00 -25.29
C LEU A 204 -4.25 9.85 -24.34
N PHE A 205 -3.12 9.33 -24.80
CA PHE A 205 -1.99 8.99 -23.93
C PHE A 205 -1.16 10.18 -23.46
N PRO A 206 -0.86 11.22 -24.27
CA PRO A 206 -0.16 12.40 -23.77
C PRO A 206 -0.83 13.03 -22.53
N PRO A 207 -2.14 13.35 -22.51
CA PRO A 207 -2.75 13.96 -21.33
C PRO A 207 -2.75 13.01 -20.12
N MET A 208 -2.91 11.69 -20.32
CA MET A 208 -2.80 10.71 -19.23
C MET A 208 -1.38 10.63 -18.66
N ALA A 209 -0.36 10.67 -19.52
CA ALA A 209 1.02 10.61 -19.11
C ALA A 209 1.45 11.87 -18.35
N ILE A 210 1.07 13.05 -18.86
CA ILE A 210 1.28 14.32 -18.15
C ILE A 210 0.57 14.28 -16.79
N ALA A 211 -0.70 13.84 -16.75
CA ALA A 211 -1.44 13.73 -15.50
C ALA A 211 -0.76 12.80 -14.49
N SER A 212 -0.21 11.65 -14.94
CA SER A 212 0.52 10.73 -14.06
C SER A 212 1.74 11.38 -13.40
N VAL A 213 2.53 12.15 -14.18
CA VAL A 213 3.71 12.86 -13.67
C VAL A 213 3.30 13.99 -12.72
N LEU A 214 2.25 14.75 -13.04
CA LEU A 214 1.72 15.81 -12.18
C LEU A 214 1.21 15.27 -10.84
N VAL A 215 0.50 14.15 -10.84
CA VAL A 215 0.04 13.50 -9.60
C VAL A 215 1.23 13.06 -8.76
N GLU A 216 2.24 12.44 -9.37
CA GLU A 216 3.36 11.86 -8.64
C GLU A 216 4.35 12.91 -8.12
N LEU A 217 4.81 13.82 -8.97
CA LEU A 217 5.72 14.90 -8.58
C LEU A 217 5.00 16.00 -7.78
N GLY A 218 3.68 16.14 -7.94
CA GLY A 218 2.86 17.08 -7.19
C GLY A 218 2.53 16.62 -5.77
N ALA A 219 2.91 15.40 -5.36
CA ALA A 219 2.65 14.87 -4.01
C ALA A 219 3.02 15.79 -2.84
N PRO A 220 4.11 16.59 -2.88
CA PRO A 220 4.43 17.52 -1.80
C PRO A 220 3.33 18.53 -1.46
N ILE A 221 2.39 18.81 -2.37
CA ILE A 221 1.26 19.73 -2.13
C ILE A 221 0.37 19.25 -0.97
N VAL A 222 0.37 17.96 -0.66
CA VAL A 222 -0.31 17.35 0.50
C VAL A 222 0.11 18.02 1.81
N LEU A 223 1.37 18.44 1.92
CA LEU A 223 1.94 19.04 3.12
C LEU A 223 1.40 20.44 3.41
N LEU A 224 0.81 21.12 2.41
CA LEU A 224 0.10 22.39 2.58
C LEU A 224 -1.22 22.21 3.34
N GLY A 225 -1.73 20.98 3.44
CA GLY A 225 -2.98 20.67 4.12
C GLY A 225 -4.23 21.18 3.38
N GLY A 226 -5.31 21.38 4.15
CA GLY A 226 -6.57 21.94 3.63
C GLY A 226 -7.14 21.22 2.41
N ARG A 227 -7.63 22.01 1.45
CA ARG A 227 -8.23 21.53 0.19
C ARG A 227 -7.19 20.93 -0.76
N ALA A 228 -5.98 21.46 -0.80
CA ALA A 228 -4.91 20.97 -1.69
C ALA A 228 -4.60 19.49 -1.44
N LYS A 229 -4.51 19.10 -0.17
CA LYS A 229 -4.38 17.69 0.24
C LYS A 229 -5.53 16.82 -0.25
N GLN A 230 -6.78 17.29 -0.15
CA GLN A 230 -7.95 16.52 -0.58
C GLN A 230 -7.95 16.32 -2.10
N VAL A 231 -7.67 17.39 -2.86
CA VAL A 231 -7.55 17.33 -4.32
C VAL A 231 -6.48 16.32 -4.72
N TRP A 232 -5.31 16.36 -4.08
CA TRP A 232 -4.24 15.42 -4.39
C TRP A 232 -4.63 13.97 -4.06
N VAL A 233 -5.24 13.70 -2.90
CA VAL A 233 -5.68 12.33 -2.53
C VAL A 233 -6.70 11.80 -3.54
N ILE A 234 -7.64 12.62 -3.99
CA ILE A 234 -8.62 12.24 -5.02
C ILE A 234 -7.92 11.97 -6.35
N ALA A 235 -6.98 12.83 -6.75
CA ALA A 235 -6.22 12.66 -7.98
C ALA A 235 -5.35 11.39 -7.96
N ALA A 236 -4.66 11.12 -6.85
CA ALA A 236 -3.87 9.92 -6.65
C ALA A 236 -4.73 8.65 -6.65
N TRP A 237 -5.90 8.69 -6.02
CA TRP A 237 -6.85 7.58 -6.08
C TRP A 237 -7.39 7.35 -7.50
N GLY A 238 -7.77 8.42 -8.20
CA GLY A 238 -8.19 8.36 -9.60
C GLY A 238 -7.10 7.85 -10.55
N PHE A 239 -5.84 8.19 -10.28
CA PHE A 239 -4.68 7.65 -11.00
C PHE A 239 -4.61 6.12 -10.87
N HIS A 240 -4.74 5.58 -9.65
CA HIS A 240 -4.73 4.11 -9.43
C HIS A 240 -5.94 3.42 -10.07
N LEU A 241 -7.11 4.07 -10.10
CA LEU A 241 -8.25 3.58 -10.88
C LEU A 241 -7.92 3.55 -12.38
N GLY A 242 -7.25 4.57 -12.90
CA GLY A 242 -6.78 4.60 -14.28
C GLY A 242 -5.82 3.46 -14.59
N VAL A 243 -4.86 3.19 -13.70
CA VAL A 243 -3.92 2.06 -13.85
C VAL A 243 -4.66 0.72 -13.86
N LEU A 244 -5.63 0.52 -12.94
CA LEU A 244 -6.45 -0.68 -12.95
C LEU A 244 -7.26 -0.80 -14.26
N ALA A 245 -7.89 0.29 -14.70
CA ALA A 245 -8.70 0.31 -15.91
C ALA A 245 -7.87 0.07 -17.18
N LEU A 246 -6.64 0.57 -17.28
CA LEU A 246 -5.81 0.45 -18.48
C LEU A 246 -4.93 -0.80 -18.49
N MET A 247 -4.49 -1.29 -17.34
CA MET A 247 -3.48 -2.35 -17.26
C MET A 247 -3.97 -3.57 -16.48
N ALA A 248 -5.16 -3.55 -15.88
CA ALA A 248 -5.61 -4.60 -14.96
C ALA A 248 -4.59 -4.87 -13.83
N ILE A 249 -3.83 -3.84 -13.41
CA ILE A 249 -2.89 -3.91 -12.29
C ILE A 249 -3.59 -3.38 -11.05
N LEU A 250 -3.66 -4.22 -10.01
CA LEU A 250 -4.34 -3.90 -8.78
C LEU A 250 -3.35 -3.33 -7.75
N PHE A 251 -3.68 -2.16 -7.21
CA PHE A 251 -3.02 -1.53 -6.06
C PHE A 251 -4.01 -1.43 -4.89
N PRO A 252 -4.29 -2.53 -4.16
CA PRO A 252 -5.43 -2.57 -3.23
C PRO A 252 -5.29 -1.56 -2.09
N TYR A 253 -4.08 -1.35 -1.58
CA TYR A 253 -3.85 -0.42 -0.47
C TYR A 253 -4.26 1.02 -0.81
N GLN A 254 -4.00 1.44 -2.04
CA GLN A 254 -4.36 2.73 -2.58
C GLN A 254 -5.84 2.79 -2.96
N LEU A 255 -6.36 1.76 -3.63
CA LEU A 255 -7.75 1.70 -4.10
C LEU A 255 -8.77 1.63 -2.97
N PHE A 256 -8.47 0.92 -1.87
CA PHE A 256 -9.29 0.95 -0.64
C PHE A 256 -9.10 2.24 0.17
N GLY A 257 -8.26 3.16 -0.27
CA GLY A 257 -7.97 4.43 0.40
C GLY A 257 -7.09 4.31 1.65
N VAL A 258 -6.65 3.10 2.02
CA VAL A 258 -5.87 2.84 3.23
C VAL A 258 -4.50 3.50 3.15
N ALA A 259 -3.92 3.64 1.96
CA ALA A 259 -2.68 4.40 1.75
C ALA A 259 -2.78 5.87 2.18
N PHE A 260 -3.98 6.44 2.21
CA PHE A 260 -4.20 7.87 2.44
C PHE A 260 -4.82 8.19 3.82
N VAL A 261 -5.05 7.19 4.67
CA VAL A 261 -5.78 7.39 5.95
C VAL A 261 -5.10 8.37 6.91
N SER A 262 -3.77 8.50 6.84
CA SER A 262 -3.01 9.50 7.62
C SER A 262 -3.35 10.94 7.23
N MET A 263 -3.82 11.14 6.00
CA MET A 263 -4.18 12.43 5.41
C MET A 263 -5.65 12.80 5.65
N LEU A 264 -6.48 11.82 6.00
CA LEU A 264 -7.94 11.93 6.08
C LEU A 264 -8.45 12.04 7.54
N PRO A 265 -9.63 12.63 7.77
CA PRO A 265 -10.22 12.76 9.11
C PRO A 265 -10.94 11.47 9.54
N VAL A 266 -10.23 10.33 9.54
CA VAL A 266 -10.81 9.00 9.77
C VAL A 266 -11.39 8.81 11.18
N GLU A 267 -10.97 9.62 12.15
CA GLU A 267 -11.56 9.65 13.50
C GLU A 267 -13.05 10.01 13.51
N ARG A 268 -13.57 10.61 12.44
CA ARG A 268 -14.99 11.00 12.30
C ARG A 268 -15.87 9.89 11.74
N LEU A 269 -15.30 8.74 11.35
CA LEU A 269 -16.06 7.61 10.79
C LEU A 269 -17.15 7.07 11.72
N PRO A 270 -16.94 6.95 13.05
CA PRO A 270 -17.99 6.51 13.96
C PRO A 270 -19.21 7.45 13.96
N ASP A 271 -18.99 8.77 13.94
CA ASP A 271 -20.05 9.79 13.94
C ASP A 271 -20.86 9.74 12.63
N LEU A 272 -20.18 9.57 11.49
CA LEU A 272 -20.83 9.42 10.19
C LEU A 272 -21.72 8.17 10.15
N ARG A 273 -21.25 7.07 10.73
CA ARG A 273 -22.02 5.82 10.83
C ARG A 273 -23.25 5.98 11.73
N ALA A 274 -23.12 6.71 12.84
CA ALA A 274 -24.25 6.98 13.74
C ALA A 274 -25.33 7.80 13.03
N ARG A 275 -24.94 8.91 12.38
CA ARG A 275 -25.85 9.78 11.60
C ARG A 275 -26.56 9.04 10.48
N TRP A 276 -25.86 8.15 9.78
CA TRP A 276 -26.46 7.36 8.70
C TRP A 276 -27.50 6.37 9.24
N ARG A 277 -27.24 5.73 10.40
CA ARG A 277 -28.20 4.86 11.08
C ARG A 277 -29.43 5.60 11.58
N GLU A 278 -29.28 6.83 12.06
CA GLU A 278 -30.40 7.68 12.47
C GLU A 278 -31.28 8.08 11.28
N ARG A 279 -30.69 8.34 10.10
CA ARG A 279 -31.45 8.66 8.88
C ARG A 279 -32.13 7.45 8.21
N ALA A 280 -31.65 6.25 8.49
CA ALA A 280 -32.18 5.01 7.94
C ALA A 280 -33.29 4.39 8.82
N ARG A 281 -33.58 5.00 9.97
CA ARG A 281 -34.71 4.68 10.85
C ARG A 281 -35.83 5.69 10.60
#